data_AF-A0A9E1R8C5-F1
#
_entry.id   AF-A0A9E1R8C5-F1
#
_cell.length_a   1.000
_cell.length_b   1.000
_cell.length_c   1.000
_cell.angle_alpha   90.00
_cell.angle_beta   90.00
_cell.angle_gamma   90.00
#
_symmetry.space_group_name_H-M   'P 1'
#
loop_
_entity.id
_entity.type
_entity.pdbx_description
1 polymer ?
#
loop_
_entity_poly.entity_id
_entity_poly.type
_entity_poly.pdbx_seq_one_letter_code
_entity_poly.pdbx_strand_id
1 'polypeptide(L)'
;MEQVLVNGLYLGMQYALIALGLTLIFALMNVLNFAHGQLYVVGGFITYIIYGKLGLPFFVAIVASGVTLGLVGAVIEKFLFRPVIRKSVREESTMLLAAAIAFFLDAIILLLFGEKQRGVPKILDGVMNLDFVVIMPYDRILIAALAGSAVVTFILFMQYSKPGRAMRALAQDRIAAQLMGVNVDRYSMIGFALGAMLAGVAGGLLVSIVGVNSGIGGPVSIKAFMMVMIGGAGVISGAIAGGFILGMLESIGLTVLVAYGDLTYLVIFVSLMIFLSIRPQGLMGKPWG
;
A
#
# COMPACT_ATOMS: atom_id res chain seq x y z
N MET A 1 -14.02 1.59 24.44
CA MET A 1 -14.44 1.05 23.12
C MET A 1 -14.35 2.09 22.02
N GLU A 2 -14.79 3.33 22.26
CA GLU A 2 -14.73 4.41 21.26
C GLU A 2 -13.32 4.69 20.72
N GLN A 3 -12.32 4.80 21.60
CA GLN A 3 -10.90 4.92 21.20
C GLN A 3 -10.44 3.81 20.25
N VAL A 4 -10.91 2.58 20.44
CA VAL A 4 -10.54 1.42 19.62
C VAL A 4 -11.12 1.57 18.22
N LEU A 5 -12.37 2.01 18.11
CA LEU A 5 -13.01 2.27 16.82
C LEU A 5 -12.32 3.42 16.07
N VAL A 6 -11.97 4.49 16.77
CA VAL A 6 -11.27 5.64 16.18
C VAL A 6 -9.87 5.25 15.71
N ASN A 7 -9.09 4.51 16.53
CA ASN A 7 -7.78 3.99 16.14
C ASN A 7 -7.89 3.03 14.95
N GLY A 8 -8.92 2.18 14.91
CA GLY A 8 -9.16 1.25 13.81
C GLY A 8 -9.54 1.94 12.51
N LEU A 9 -10.33 3.02 12.58
CA LEU A 9 -10.66 3.85 11.43
C LEU A 9 -9.41 4.55 10.88
N TYR A 10 -8.60 5.11 11.78
CA TYR A 10 -7.32 5.75 11.45
C TYR A 10 -6.35 4.77 10.76
N LEU A 11 -6.16 3.57 11.32
CA LEU A 11 -5.33 2.52 10.71
C LEU A 11 -5.91 2.08 9.36
N GLY A 12 -7.24 1.91 9.31
CA GLY A 12 -7.97 1.52 8.10
C GLY A 12 -7.74 2.46 6.92
N MET A 13 -7.67 3.78 7.14
CA MET A 13 -7.37 4.76 6.09
C MET A 13 -5.97 4.56 5.49
N GLN A 14 -4.98 4.32 6.34
CA GLN A 14 -3.59 4.08 5.92
C GLN A 14 -3.46 2.76 5.18
N TYR A 15 -4.11 1.73 5.71
CA TYR A 15 -4.14 0.39 5.19
C TYR A 15 -4.86 0.30 3.85
N ALA A 16 -5.97 1.02 3.68
CA ALA A 16 -6.65 1.17 2.40
C ALA A 16 -5.72 1.79 1.35
N LEU A 17 -4.94 2.83 1.69
CA LEU A 17 -4.00 3.45 0.77
C LEU A 17 -2.89 2.48 0.31
N ILE A 18 -2.31 1.71 1.25
CA ILE A 18 -1.30 0.68 0.96
C ILE A 18 -1.88 -0.42 0.05
N ALA A 19 -3.07 -0.92 0.40
CA ALA A 19 -3.75 -2.00 -0.30
C ALA A 19 -4.18 -1.60 -1.72
N LEU A 20 -4.60 -0.35 -1.93
CA LEU A 20 -4.95 0.18 -3.24
C LEU A 20 -3.78 0.16 -4.22
N GLY A 21 -2.59 0.54 -3.77
CA GLY A 21 -1.39 0.51 -4.60
C GLY A 21 -1.09 -0.91 -5.10
N LEU A 22 -1.12 -1.90 -4.20
CA LEU A 22 -0.87 -3.30 -4.54
C LEU A 22 -1.98 -3.86 -5.44
N THR A 23 -3.23 -3.51 -5.15
CA THR A 23 -4.40 -3.98 -5.91
C THR A 23 -4.40 -3.46 -7.33
N LEU A 24 -3.98 -2.21 -7.57
CA LEU A 24 -3.87 -1.68 -8.92
C LEU A 24 -2.84 -2.45 -9.76
N ILE A 25 -1.68 -2.73 -9.18
CA ILE A 25 -0.62 -3.50 -9.84
C ILE A 25 -1.14 -4.90 -10.18
N PHE A 26 -1.77 -5.55 -9.20
CA PHE A 26 -2.34 -6.88 -9.38
C PHE A 26 -3.46 -6.88 -10.44
N ALA A 27 -4.40 -5.93 -10.38
CA ALA A 27 -5.54 -5.84 -11.30
C ALA A 27 -5.12 -5.70 -12.78
N LEU A 28 -3.98 -5.06 -13.05
CA LEU A 28 -3.56 -4.77 -14.42
C LEU A 28 -2.58 -5.79 -14.99
N MET A 29 -1.82 -6.47 -14.14
CA MET A 29 -0.74 -7.37 -14.59
C MET A 29 -0.92 -8.81 -14.12
N ASN A 30 -1.89 -9.09 -13.24
CA ASN A 30 -2.03 -10.36 -12.53
C ASN A 30 -0.75 -10.79 -11.78
N VAL A 31 0.01 -9.80 -11.28
CA VAL A 31 1.29 -10.04 -10.58
C VAL A 31 1.16 -9.64 -9.13
N LEU A 32 1.45 -10.58 -8.24
CA LEU A 32 1.61 -10.27 -6.82
C LEU A 32 3.00 -9.66 -6.57
N ASN A 33 3.05 -8.33 -6.48
CA ASN A 33 4.31 -7.61 -6.32
C ASN A 33 4.77 -7.58 -4.86
N PHE A 34 5.63 -8.53 -4.46
CA PHE A 34 6.23 -8.55 -3.12
C PHE A 34 7.17 -7.37 -2.84
N ALA A 35 7.65 -6.64 -3.86
CA ALA A 35 8.49 -5.45 -3.69
C ALA A 35 7.70 -4.22 -3.23
N HIS A 36 6.36 -4.28 -3.17
CA HIS A 36 5.51 -3.14 -2.83
C HIS A 36 5.83 -2.54 -1.46
N GLY A 37 6.12 -3.38 -0.46
CA GLY A 37 6.55 -2.95 0.87
C GLY A 37 7.90 -2.26 0.87
N GLN A 38 8.84 -2.69 0.02
CA GLN A 38 10.12 -1.99 -0.14
C GLN A 38 9.94 -0.63 -0.80
N LEU A 39 9.02 -0.49 -1.77
CA LEU A 39 8.67 0.82 -2.34
C LEU A 39 8.05 1.74 -1.28
N TYR A 40 7.24 1.20 -0.37
CA TYR A 40 6.75 1.91 0.81
C TYR A 40 7.92 2.38 1.70
N VAL A 41 8.90 1.51 1.99
CA VAL A 41 10.08 1.88 2.80
C VAL A 41 10.90 2.99 2.14
N VAL A 42 11.16 2.89 0.83
CA VAL A 42 11.86 3.95 0.08
C VAL A 42 11.10 5.28 0.19
N GLY A 43 9.76 5.26 0.09
CA GLY A 43 8.94 6.45 0.27
C GLY A 43 9.09 7.09 1.65
N GLY A 44 9.15 6.27 2.71
CA GLY A 44 9.43 6.73 4.07
C GLY A 44 10.81 7.37 4.19
N PHE A 45 11.84 6.78 3.59
CA PHE A 45 13.20 7.36 3.60
C PHE A 45 13.32 8.65 2.80
N ILE A 46 12.60 8.79 1.69
CA ILE A 46 12.54 10.06 0.94
C ILE A 46 11.94 11.14 1.82
N THR A 47 10.83 10.87 2.51
CA THR A 47 10.25 11.83 3.44
C THR A 47 11.19 12.14 4.61
N TYR A 48 11.89 11.13 5.14
CA TYR A 48 12.92 11.34 6.16
C TYR A 48 14.05 12.28 5.69
N ILE A 49 14.51 12.15 4.45
CA ILE A 49 15.54 13.05 3.90
C ILE A 49 14.97 14.47 3.72
N ILE A 50 13.84 14.61 3.05
CA ILE A 50 13.32 15.92 2.63
C ILE A 50 12.77 16.72 3.82
N TYR A 51 11.93 16.10 4.64
CA TYR A 51 11.35 16.76 5.80
C TYR A 51 12.27 16.67 7.01
N GLY A 52 12.77 15.47 7.33
CA GLY A 52 13.54 15.25 8.56
C GLY A 52 14.96 15.82 8.54
N LYS A 53 15.69 15.73 7.42
CA LYS A 53 17.07 16.24 7.32
C LYS A 53 17.18 17.61 6.65
N LEU A 54 16.48 17.82 5.53
CA LEU A 54 16.56 19.08 4.78
C LEU A 54 15.63 20.16 5.34
N GLY A 55 14.68 19.81 6.22
CA GLY A 55 13.75 20.77 6.83
C GLY A 55 12.74 21.37 5.85
N LEU A 56 12.56 20.78 4.68
CA LEU A 56 11.58 21.25 3.69
C LEU A 56 10.16 20.88 4.11
N PRO A 57 9.12 21.60 3.67
CA PRO A 57 7.75 21.35 4.13
C PRO A 57 7.29 19.91 3.92
N PHE A 58 6.56 19.35 4.90
CA PHE A 58 6.10 17.95 4.87
C PHE A 58 5.33 17.61 3.59
N PHE A 59 4.48 18.52 3.09
CA PHE A 59 3.74 18.31 1.85
C PHE A 59 4.66 18.12 0.64
N VAL A 60 5.77 18.89 0.55
CA VAL A 60 6.77 18.74 -0.50
C VAL A 60 7.42 17.36 -0.43
N ALA A 61 7.69 16.87 0.78
CA ALA A 61 8.26 15.55 1.00
C ALA A 61 7.33 14.42 0.51
N ILE A 62 6.03 14.51 0.79
CA ILE A 62 5.03 13.54 0.32
C ILE A 62 4.90 13.53 -1.20
N VAL A 63 4.82 14.72 -1.81
CA VAL A 63 4.74 14.85 -3.28
C VAL A 63 6.02 14.31 -3.93
N ALA A 64 7.19 14.66 -3.40
CA ALA A 64 8.46 14.16 -3.90
C ALA A 64 8.59 12.64 -3.76
N SER A 65 8.15 12.07 -2.63
CA SER A 65 8.06 10.62 -2.44
C SER A 65 7.18 9.97 -3.50
N GLY A 66 5.94 10.44 -3.66
CA GLY A 66 5.00 9.90 -4.65
C GLY A 66 5.51 9.99 -6.09
N VAL A 67 6.06 11.14 -6.49
CA VAL A 67 6.61 11.35 -7.85
C VAL A 67 7.82 10.45 -8.08
N THR A 68 8.75 10.40 -7.14
CA THR A 68 9.97 9.59 -7.27
C THR A 68 9.62 8.11 -7.36
N LEU A 69 8.75 7.62 -6.49
CA LEU A 69 8.32 6.22 -6.54
C LEU A 69 7.48 5.91 -7.78
N GLY A 70 6.71 6.87 -8.29
CA GLY A 70 6.02 6.72 -9.57
C GLY A 70 6.99 6.55 -10.73
N LEU A 71 8.06 7.34 -10.78
CA LEU A 71 9.11 7.21 -11.79
C LEU A 71 9.88 5.90 -11.65
N VAL A 72 10.30 5.55 -10.42
CA VAL A 72 10.97 4.27 -10.13
C VAL A 72 10.06 3.10 -10.52
N GLY A 73 8.77 3.17 -10.22
CA GLY A 73 7.79 2.18 -10.61
C GLY A 73 7.69 2.03 -12.14
N ALA A 74 7.60 3.14 -12.87
CA ALA A 74 7.58 3.10 -14.34
C ALA A 74 8.85 2.45 -14.91
N VAL A 75 10.02 2.73 -14.33
CA VAL A 75 11.30 2.13 -14.72
C VAL A 75 11.31 0.62 -14.44
N ILE A 76 10.89 0.22 -13.23
CA ILE A 76 10.78 -1.19 -12.84
C ILE A 76 9.84 -1.95 -13.78
N GLU A 77 8.66 -1.39 -14.09
CA GLU A 77 7.73 -2.02 -15.02
C GLU A 77 8.35 -2.17 -16.41
N LYS A 78 8.90 -1.08 -16.96
CA LYS A 78 9.37 -1.04 -18.34
C LYS A 78 10.57 -1.96 -18.59
N PHE A 79 11.51 -2.00 -17.66
CA PHE A 79 12.79 -2.70 -17.84
C PHE A 79 12.86 -4.07 -17.18
N LEU A 80 12.04 -4.33 -16.15
CA LEU A 80 12.07 -5.60 -15.43
C LEU A 80 10.81 -6.44 -15.69
N PHE A 81 9.62 -5.94 -15.34
CA PHE A 81 8.39 -6.74 -15.45
C PHE A 81 7.97 -6.96 -16.90
N ARG A 82 7.91 -5.93 -17.73
CA ARG A 82 7.43 -6.03 -19.11
C ARG A 82 8.22 -7.04 -19.95
N PRO A 83 9.57 -7.06 -19.95
CA PRO A 83 10.32 -8.07 -20.69
C PRO A 83 10.02 -9.49 -20.22
N VAL A 84 9.87 -9.70 -18.91
CA VAL A 84 9.56 -11.01 -18.33
C VAL A 84 8.15 -11.46 -18.69
N ILE A 85 7.15 -10.59 -18.56
CA ILE A 85 5.75 -10.86 -18.93
C ILE A 85 5.62 -11.20 -20.43
N ARG A 86 6.45 -10.61 -21.29
CA ARG A 86 6.41 -10.90 -22.74
C ARG A 86 7.11 -12.21 -23.12
N LYS A 87 8.12 -12.63 -22.35
CA LYS A 87 8.98 -13.78 -22.69
C LYS A 87 8.60 -15.06 -21.95
N SER A 88 8.00 -14.94 -20.76
CA SER A 88 7.58 -16.07 -19.94
C SER A 88 6.08 -16.24 -19.98
N VAL A 89 5.63 -17.48 -20.16
CA VAL A 89 4.21 -17.87 -20.05
C VAL A 89 3.85 -18.20 -18.59
N ARG A 90 4.85 -18.40 -17.71
CA ARG A 90 4.63 -18.80 -16.32
C ARG A 90 4.51 -17.60 -15.40
N GLU A 91 3.37 -17.49 -14.71
CA GLU A 91 3.10 -16.43 -13.72
C GLU A 91 4.15 -16.41 -12.60
N GLU A 92 4.66 -17.58 -12.20
CA GLU A 92 5.71 -17.76 -11.19
C GLU A 92 6.98 -16.95 -11.48
N SER A 93 7.30 -16.73 -12.76
CA SER A 93 8.48 -15.94 -13.15
C SER A 93 8.38 -14.48 -12.69
N THR A 94 7.17 -13.93 -12.69
CA THR A 94 6.93 -12.54 -12.25
C THR A 94 6.95 -12.41 -10.73
N MET A 95 6.52 -13.44 -10.00
CA MET A 95 6.61 -13.49 -8.54
C MET A 95 8.06 -13.62 -8.08
N LEU A 96 8.84 -14.48 -8.74
CA LEU A 96 10.28 -14.61 -8.48
C LEU A 96 11.02 -13.30 -8.77
N LEU A 97 10.67 -12.61 -9.87
CA LEU A 97 11.21 -11.29 -10.17
C LEU A 97 10.83 -10.27 -9.08
N ALA A 98 9.58 -10.26 -8.64
CA ALA A 98 9.14 -9.35 -7.58
C ALA A 98 9.90 -9.59 -6.26
N ALA A 99 10.13 -10.86 -5.90
CA ALA A 99 10.95 -11.22 -4.74
C ALA A 99 12.41 -10.78 -4.91
N ALA A 100 13.00 -10.97 -6.10
CA ALA A 100 14.36 -10.51 -6.39
C ALA A 100 14.49 -8.98 -6.29
N ILE A 101 13.51 -8.23 -6.81
CA ILE A 101 13.46 -6.76 -6.68
C ILE A 101 13.30 -6.37 -5.21
N ALA A 102 12.47 -7.09 -4.44
CA ALA A 102 12.29 -6.86 -3.02
C ALA A 102 13.62 -6.99 -2.26
N PHE A 103 14.36 -8.09 -2.44
CA PHE A 103 15.66 -8.28 -1.80
C PHE A 103 16.71 -7.26 -2.28
N PHE A 104 16.69 -6.92 -3.58
CA PHE A 104 17.60 -5.92 -4.13
C PHE A 104 17.37 -4.53 -3.54
N LEU A 105 16.11 -4.09 -3.45
CA LEU A 105 15.76 -2.82 -2.81
C LEU A 105 16.09 -2.84 -1.32
N ASP A 106 15.80 -3.94 -0.63
CA ASP A 106 16.13 -4.09 0.80
C ASP A 106 17.64 -3.95 1.05
N ALA A 107 18.47 -4.61 0.24
CA ALA A 107 19.92 -4.48 0.30
C ALA A 107 20.40 -3.05 0.03
N ILE A 108 19.83 -2.34 -0.95
CA ILE A 108 20.16 -0.94 -1.22
C ILE A 108 19.80 -0.05 -0.02
N ILE A 109 18.60 -0.26 0.55
CA ILE A 109 18.13 0.50 1.71
C ILE A 109 19.06 0.28 2.90
N LEU A 110 19.44 -0.98 3.15
CA LEU A 110 20.37 -1.35 4.21
C LEU A 110 21.75 -0.71 4.02
N LEU A 111 22.29 -0.70 2.81
CA LEU A 111 23.58 -0.08 2.49
C LEU A 111 23.56 1.44 2.67
N LEU A 112 22.48 2.11 2.26
CA LEU A 112 22.38 3.58 2.31
C LEU A 112 21.99 4.11 3.68
N PHE A 113 21.12 3.41 4.42
CA PHE A 113 20.49 3.90 5.63
C PHE A 113 20.80 3.06 6.89
N GLY A 114 21.31 1.85 6.74
CA GLY A 114 21.54 0.92 7.85
C GLY A 114 20.25 0.41 8.49
N GLU A 115 20.39 -0.35 9.58
CA GLU A 115 19.26 -1.02 10.26
C GLU A 115 18.51 -0.12 11.23
N LYS A 116 19.11 1.00 11.65
CA LYS A 116 18.54 1.87 12.68
C LYS A 116 17.24 2.50 12.21
N GLN A 117 16.22 2.42 13.07
CA GLN A 117 14.94 3.08 12.85
C GLN A 117 15.11 4.60 12.87
N ARG A 118 14.53 5.25 11.87
CA ARG A 118 14.55 6.70 11.69
C ARG A 118 13.12 7.21 11.60
N GLY A 119 12.84 8.29 12.32
CA GLY A 119 11.55 9.00 12.24
C GLY A 119 11.76 10.42 11.77
N VAL A 120 10.65 11.12 11.53
CA VAL A 120 10.66 12.56 11.32
C VAL A 120 10.06 13.27 12.53
N PRO A 121 10.37 14.57 12.75
CA PRO A 121 9.71 15.37 13.78
C PRO A 121 8.19 15.37 13.61
N LYS A 122 7.46 15.67 14.69
CA LYS A 122 6.01 15.88 14.61
C LYS A 122 5.66 16.98 13.62
N ILE A 123 4.53 16.85 12.96
CA ILE A 123 4.08 17.83 11.94
C ILE A 123 3.25 18.93 12.62
N LEU A 124 2.42 18.53 13.58
CA LEU A 124 1.53 19.34 14.38
C LEU A 124 1.66 18.92 15.84
N ASP A 125 1.90 19.90 16.70
CA ASP A 125 1.85 19.71 18.14
C ASP A 125 0.41 19.76 18.66
N GLY A 126 0.17 19.05 19.76
CA GLY A 126 -1.12 19.00 20.44
C GLY A 126 -1.89 17.70 20.24
N VAL A 127 -2.94 17.58 21.04
CA VAL A 127 -3.77 16.38 21.14
C VAL A 127 -5.22 16.82 21.23
N MET A 128 -6.06 16.26 20.36
CA MET A 128 -7.50 16.37 20.49
C MET A 128 -7.93 15.43 21.62
N ASN A 129 -8.61 15.98 22.62
CA ASN A 129 -9.17 15.23 23.73
C ASN A 129 -10.68 15.51 23.80
N LEU A 130 -11.49 14.52 23.43
CA LEU A 130 -12.94 14.53 23.59
C LEU A 130 -13.29 13.82 24.89
N ASP A 131 -13.50 14.60 25.95
CA ASP A 131 -13.95 14.17 27.28
C ASP A 131 -13.18 12.98 27.89
N PHE A 132 -11.88 12.84 27.60
CA PHE A 132 -11.03 11.71 27.98
C PHE A 132 -11.48 10.35 27.42
N VAL A 133 -12.48 10.33 26.53
CA VAL A 133 -12.99 9.13 25.87
C VAL A 133 -12.23 8.87 24.58
N VAL A 134 -11.90 9.93 23.83
CA VAL A 134 -11.08 9.86 22.61
C VAL A 134 -9.91 10.83 22.70
N ILE A 135 -8.71 10.29 22.72
CA ILE A 135 -7.44 11.02 22.76
C ILE A 135 -6.69 10.73 21.46
N MET A 136 -6.56 11.72 20.59
CA MET A 136 -5.88 11.56 19.30
C MET A 136 -4.93 12.73 19.01
N PRO A 137 -3.63 12.47 18.79
CA PRO A 137 -2.68 13.48 18.33
C PRO A 137 -3.12 14.10 17.00
N TYR A 138 -2.91 15.41 16.82
CA TYR A 138 -3.27 16.09 15.57
C TYR A 138 -2.54 15.52 14.35
N ASP A 139 -1.30 15.03 14.52
CA ASP A 139 -0.57 14.31 13.48
C ASP A 139 -1.34 13.11 12.93
N ARG A 140 -1.96 12.31 13.80
CA ARG A 140 -2.73 11.13 13.37
C ARG A 140 -3.96 11.54 12.57
N ILE A 141 -4.64 12.60 12.99
CA ILE A 141 -5.79 13.17 12.29
C ILE A 141 -5.37 13.67 10.90
N LEU A 142 -4.29 14.47 10.84
CA LEU A 142 -3.75 14.99 9.59
C LEU A 142 -3.39 13.87 8.62
N ILE A 143 -2.71 12.83 9.11
CA ILE A 143 -2.27 11.71 8.27
C ILE A 143 -3.45 10.87 7.78
N ALA A 144 -4.44 10.60 8.63
CA ALA A 144 -5.66 9.94 8.19
C ALA A 144 -6.43 10.77 7.16
N ALA A 145 -6.50 12.09 7.35
CA ALA A 145 -7.13 12.99 6.38
C ALA A 145 -6.38 13.01 5.04
N LEU A 146 -5.04 13.07 5.06
CA LEU A 146 -4.22 13.01 3.85
C LEU A 146 -4.34 11.66 3.15
N ALA A 147 -4.28 10.55 3.89
CA ALA A 147 -4.47 9.21 3.34
C ALA A 147 -5.87 9.06 2.72
N GLY A 148 -6.92 9.46 3.44
CA GLY A 148 -8.29 9.46 2.92
C GLY A 148 -8.45 10.33 1.67
N SER A 149 -7.84 11.52 1.66
CA SER A 149 -7.86 12.40 0.48
C SER A 149 -7.15 11.78 -0.73
N ALA A 150 -6.04 11.06 -0.52
CA ALA A 150 -5.32 10.33 -1.56
C ALA A 150 -6.15 9.16 -2.10
N VAL A 151 -6.83 8.41 -1.22
CA VAL A 151 -7.78 7.35 -1.60
C VAL A 151 -8.91 7.91 -2.47
N VAL A 152 -9.57 8.98 -2.01
CA VAL A 152 -10.66 9.63 -2.76
C VAL A 152 -10.18 10.15 -4.10
N THR A 153 -9.05 10.85 -4.12
CA THR A 153 -8.44 11.38 -5.35
C THR A 153 -8.13 10.25 -6.34
N PHE A 154 -7.60 9.13 -5.86
CA PHE A 154 -7.33 7.96 -6.67
C PHE A 154 -8.61 7.35 -7.26
N ILE A 155 -9.68 7.22 -6.45
CA ILE A 155 -10.97 6.71 -6.93
C ILE A 155 -11.54 7.64 -8.02
N LEU A 156 -11.54 8.96 -7.78
CA LEU A 156 -12.02 9.94 -8.75
C LEU A 156 -11.21 9.86 -10.05
N PHE A 157 -9.88 9.73 -9.94
CA PHE A 157 -9.01 9.54 -11.09
C PHE A 157 -9.37 8.25 -11.86
N MET A 158 -9.56 7.12 -11.17
CA MET A 158 -9.92 5.86 -11.82
C MET A 158 -11.31 5.92 -12.49
N GLN A 159 -12.25 6.64 -11.89
CA GLN A 159 -13.64 6.74 -12.38
C GLN A 159 -13.79 7.71 -13.55
N TYR A 160 -13.22 8.91 -13.44
CA TYR A 160 -13.52 10.01 -14.36
C TYR A 160 -12.42 10.29 -15.40
N SER A 161 -11.17 9.90 -15.14
CA SER A 161 -10.07 10.18 -16.08
C SER A 161 -10.07 9.22 -17.29
N LYS A 162 -9.55 9.70 -18.42
CA LYS A 162 -9.27 8.85 -19.61
C LYS A 162 -8.31 7.68 -19.27
N PRO A 163 -7.15 7.90 -18.63
CA PRO A 163 -6.26 6.80 -18.27
C PRO A 163 -6.89 5.83 -17.26
N GLY A 164 -7.67 6.33 -16.28
CA GLY A 164 -8.40 5.49 -15.33
C GLY A 164 -9.41 4.55 -15.99
N ARG A 165 -10.16 5.06 -16.98
CA ARG A 165 -11.07 4.23 -17.79
C ARG A 165 -10.33 3.15 -18.59
N ALA A 166 -9.21 3.52 -19.23
CA ALA A 166 -8.39 2.56 -19.98
C ALA A 166 -7.81 1.46 -19.08
N MET A 167 -7.33 1.81 -17.88
CA MET A 167 -6.86 0.83 -16.89
C MET A 167 -7.98 -0.07 -16.38
N ARG A 168 -9.18 0.45 -16.12
CA ARG A 168 -10.32 -0.40 -15.74
C ARG A 168 -10.74 -1.36 -16.85
N ALA A 169 -10.73 -0.92 -18.10
CA ALA A 169 -10.99 -1.81 -19.24
C ALA A 169 -9.91 -2.90 -19.32
N LEU A 170 -8.64 -2.54 -19.15
CA LEU A 170 -7.52 -3.48 -19.15
C LEU A 170 -7.63 -4.53 -18.04
N ALA A 171 -8.09 -4.13 -16.84
CA ALA A 171 -8.30 -5.01 -15.69
C ALA A 171 -9.55 -5.90 -15.82
N GLN A 172 -10.47 -5.60 -16.74
CA GLN A 172 -11.65 -6.42 -16.99
C GLN A 172 -11.36 -7.50 -18.04
N ASP A 173 -10.82 -7.09 -19.19
CA ASP A 173 -10.42 -8.01 -20.25
C ASP A 173 -9.28 -7.37 -21.04
N ARG A 174 -8.09 -7.92 -20.87
CA ARG A 174 -6.87 -7.44 -21.51
C ARG A 174 -6.92 -7.57 -23.04
N ILE A 175 -7.52 -8.65 -23.54
CA ILE A 175 -7.59 -8.93 -24.98
C ILE A 175 -8.60 -8.00 -25.62
N ALA A 176 -9.81 -7.90 -25.05
CA ALA A 176 -10.84 -7.00 -25.55
C ALA A 176 -10.38 -5.54 -25.52
N ALA A 177 -9.74 -5.08 -24.43
CA ALA A 177 -9.21 -3.73 -24.35
C ALA A 177 -8.17 -3.46 -25.45
N GLN A 178 -7.29 -4.43 -25.75
CA GLN A 178 -6.30 -4.31 -26.82
C GLN A 178 -6.96 -4.23 -28.20
N LEU A 179 -8.01 -5.01 -28.45
CA LEU A 179 -8.80 -4.95 -29.70
C LEU A 179 -9.52 -3.61 -29.87
N MET A 180 -9.90 -2.95 -28.77
CA MET A 180 -10.46 -1.60 -28.76
C MET A 180 -9.40 -0.49 -28.88
N GLY A 181 -8.13 -0.83 -29.15
CA GLY A 181 -7.05 0.13 -29.36
C GLY A 181 -6.38 0.66 -28.08
N VAL A 182 -6.66 0.05 -26.91
CA VAL A 182 -5.97 0.39 -25.66
C VAL A 182 -4.53 -0.11 -25.72
N ASN A 183 -3.58 0.81 -25.56
CA ASN A 183 -2.16 0.47 -25.49
C ASN A 183 -1.85 -0.18 -24.13
N VAL A 184 -1.97 -1.51 -24.06
CA VAL A 184 -1.71 -2.34 -22.88
C VAL A 184 -0.41 -1.95 -22.19
N ASP A 185 0.67 -1.92 -22.97
CA ASP A 185 2.02 -1.56 -22.55
C ASP A 185 2.10 -0.20 -21.83
N ARG A 186 1.45 0.83 -22.37
CA ARG A 186 1.46 2.17 -21.79
C ARG A 186 0.66 2.20 -20.48
N TYR A 187 -0.51 1.56 -20.46
CA TYR A 187 -1.39 1.60 -19.30
C TYR A 187 -0.96 0.65 -18.17
N SER A 188 -0.28 -0.46 -18.47
CA SER A 188 0.41 -1.29 -17.47
C SER A 188 1.54 -0.50 -16.80
N MET A 189 2.35 0.24 -17.57
CA MET A 189 3.40 1.12 -17.00
C MET A 189 2.83 2.21 -16.12
N ILE A 190 1.79 2.91 -16.58
CA ILE A 190 1.11 3.96 -15.80
C ILE A 190 0.49 3.37 -14.53
N GLY A 191 -0.15 2.20 -14.63
CA GLY A 191 -0.73 1.50 -13.51
C GLY A 191 0.30 1.09 -12.45
N PHE A 192 1.44 0.54 -12.88
CA PHE A 192 2.52 0.21 -11.98
C PHE A 192 3.13 1.46 -11.32
N ALA A 193 3.35 2.52 -12.11
CA ALA A 193 3.81 3.81 -11.60
C ALA A 193 2.86 4.38 -10.54
N LEU A 194 1.55 4.34 -10.78
CA LEU A 194 0.55 4.79 -9.80
C LEU A 194 0.53 3.90 -8.56
N GLY A 195 0.65 2.58 -8.71
CA GLY A 195 0.73 1.66 -7.57
C GLY A 195 1.95 1.94 -6.70
N ALA A 196 3.12 2.13 -7.32
CA ALA A 196 4.36 2.51 -6.63
C ALA A 196 4.26 3.90 -5.98
N MET A 197 3.65 4.88 -6.67
CA MET A 197 3.37 6.21 -6.13
C MET A 197 2.52 6.14 -4.86
N LEU A 198 1.44 5.35 -4.86
CA LEU A 198 0.60 5.17 -3.68
C LEU A 198 1.37 4.50 -2.53
N ALA A 199 2.24 3.53 -2.83
CA ALA A 199 3.15 2.94 -1.84
C ALA A 199 4.08 4.00 -1.23
N GLY A 200 4.67 4.85 -2.07
CA GLY A 200 5.56 5.93 -1.66
C GLY A 200 4.86 6.98 -0.80
N VAL A 201 3.64 7.39 -1.19
CA VAL A 201 2.81 8.30 -0.40
C VAL A 201 2.45 7.68 0.94
N ALA A 202 2.03 6.42 0.98
CA ALA A 202 1.75 5.73 2.23
C ALA A 202 2.98 5.67 3.13
N GLY A 203 4.14 5.26 2.61
CA GLY A 203 5.40 5.22 3.37
C GLY A 203 5.82 6.57 3.89
N GLY A 204 5.71 7.59 3.05
CA GLY A 204 6.02 8.97 3.40
C GLY A 204 5.08 9.53 4.47
N LEU A 205 3.81 9.15 4.48
CA LEU A 205 2.86 9.57 5.50
C LEU A 205 3.14 8.91 6.85
N LEU A 206 3.40 7.60 6.85
CA LEU A 206 3.52 6.80 8.08
C LEU A 206 4.86 6.97 8.81
N VAL A 207 5.92 7.47 8.16
CA VAL A 207 7.23 7.68 8.78
C VAL A 207 7.21 8.60 10.00
N SER A 208 6.24 9.51 10.09
CA SER A 208 6.06 10.40 11.24
C SER A 208 5.44 9.72 12.48
N ILE A 209 4.79 8.57 12.29
CA ILE A 209 4.11 7.84 13.37
C ILE A 209 4.94 6.65 13.83
N VAL A 210 5.32 5.79 12.88
CA VAL A 210 5.99 4.51 13.18
C VAL A 210 7.47 4.53 12.84
N GLY A 211 7.97 5.58 12.17
CA GLY A 211 9.33 5.59 11.64
C GLY A 211 9.52 4.63 10.46
N VAL A 212 10.76 4.54 9.99
CA VAL A 212 11.17 3.70 8.87
C VAL A 212 12.53 3.05 9.17
N ASN A 213 12.66 1.78 8.81
CA ASN A 213 13.91 1.02 8.76
C ASN A 213 13.88 0.06 7.55
N SER A 214 14.95 -0.67 7.27
CA SER A 214 14.97 -1.69 6.20
C SER A 214 13.99 -2.85 6.50
N GLY A 215 13.95 -3.33 7.75
CA GLY A 215 13.23 -4.54 8.14
C GLY A 215 11.69 -4.49 8.01
N ILE A 216 11.06 -3.32 7.93
CA ILE A 216 9.58 -3.24 7.86
C ILE A 216 9.00 -3.52 6.46
N GLY A 217 9.82 -3.58 5.41
CA GLY A 217 9.33 -3.77 4.03
C GLY A 217 8.57 -5.10 3.83
N GLY A 218 9.15 -6.22 4.26
CA GLY A 218 8.53 -7.54 4.17
C GLY A 218 7.19 -7.64 4.92
N PRO A 219 7.15 -7.30 6.22
CA PRO A 219 5.90 -7.26 7.00
C PRO A 219 4.81 -6.39 6.36
N VAL A 220 5.17 -5.22 5.81
CA VAL A 220 4.21 -4.34 5.12
C VAL A 220 3.66 -5.00 3.85
N SER A 221 4.51 -5.66 3.04
CA SER A 221 4.04 -6.43 1.87
C SER A 221 3.06 -7.53 2.25
N ILE A 222 3.33 -8.26 3.33
CA ILE A 222 2.44 -9.34 3.82
C ILE A 222 1.10 -8.74 4.28
N LYS A 223 1.12 -7.66 5.07
CA LYS A 223 -0.11 -6.95 5.45
C LYS A 223 -0.87 -6.46 4.22
N ALA A 224 -0.18 -5.87 3.25
CA ALA A 224 -0.79 -5.43 1.98
C ALA A 224 -1.51 -6.58 1.29
N PHE A 225 -0.84 -7.73 1.16
CA PHE A 225 -1.43 -8.91 0.57
C PHE A 225 -2.67 -9.40 1.34
N MET A 226 -2.61 -9.46 2.67
CA MET A 226 -3.75 -9.81 3.52
C MET A 226 -4.96 -8.92 3.24
N MET A 227 -4.76 -7.60 3.16
CA MET A 227 -5.84 -6.65 2.87
C MET A 227 -6.46 -6.88 1.48
N VAL A 228 -5.62 -7.11 0.47
CA VAL A 228 -6.07 -7.39 -0.90
C VAL A 228 -6.84 -8.71 -0.98
N MET A 229 -6.37 -9.75 -0.30
CA MET A 229 -7.02 -11.07 -0.27
C MET A 229 -8.36 -11.03 0.49
N ILE A 230 -8.44 -10.33 1.63
CA ILE A 230 -9.72 -10.10 2.33
C ILE A 230 -10.70 -9.40 1.39
N GLY A 231 -10.25 -8.35 0.73
CA GLY A 231 -11.07 -7.54 -0.17
C GLY A 231 -11.57 -8.27 -1.41
N GLY A 232 -10.77 -9.21 -1.92
CA GLY A 232 -10.90 -9.79 -3.25
C GLY A 232 -9.84 -9.20 -4.17
N ALA A 233 -8.95 -10.09 -4.67
CA ALA A 233 -7.77 -9.68 -5.42
C ALA A 233 -8.14 -8.92 -6.70
N GLY A 234 -7.46 -7.79 -6.96
CA GLY A 234 -7.68 -6.97 -8.15
C GLY A 234 -8.94 -6.10 -8.11
N VAL A 235 -9.71 -6.09 -7.01
CA VAL A 235 -10.90 -5.25 -6.87
C VAL A 235 -10.60 -4.04 -5.98
N ILE A 236 -10.56 -2.84 -6.58
CA ILE A 236 -10.22 -1.57 -5.91
C ILE A 236 -11.09 -1.31 -4.66
N SER A 237 -12.42 -1.44 -4.78
CA SER A 237 -13.34 -1.26 -3.64
C SER A 237 -13.15 -2.34 -2.57
N GLY A 238 -12.76 -3.55 -2.97
CA GLY A 238 -12.46 -4.66 -2.09
C GLY A 238 -11.21 -4.36 -1.26
N ALA A 239 -10.15 -3.86 -1.90
CA ALA A 239 -8.91 -3.49 -1.24
C ALA A 239 -9.12 -2.43 -0.14
N ILE A 240 -9.99 -1.46 -0.38
CA ILE A 240 -10.35 -0.44 0.61
C ILE A 240 -11.07 -1.10 1.80
N ALA A 241 -12.09 -1.91 1.54
CA ALA A 241 -12.81 -2.63 2.58
C ALA A 241 -11.88 -3.56 3.39
N GLY A 242 -10.99 -4.29 2.71
CA GLY A 242 -9.98 -5.16 3.33
C GLY A 242 -8.99 -4.38 4.20
N GLY A 243 -8.59 -3.18 3.78
CA GLY A 243 -7.77 -2.28 4.58
C GLY A 243 -8.46 -1.83 5.87
N PHE A 244 -9.72 -1.42 5.78
CA PHE A 244 -10.52 -1.06 6.97
C PHE A 244 -10.76 -2.25 7.90
N ILE A 245 -11.05 -3.44 7.35
CA ILE A 245 -11.26 -4.64 8.14
C ILE A 245 -9.98 -5.03 8.88
N LEU A 246 -8.84 -5.06 8.19
CA LEU A 246 -7.56 -5.35 8.84
C LEU A 246 -7.21 -4.29 9.88
N GLY A 247 -7.46 -3.00 9.60
CA GLY A 247 -7.23 -1.90 10.55
C GLY A 247 -8.08 -2.01 11.81
N MET A 248 -9.35 -2.39 11.66
CA MET A 248 -10.25 -2.64 12.80
C MET A 248 -9.83 -3.88 13.60
N LEU A 249 -9.50 -4.98 12.92
CA LEU A 249 -9.00 -6.20 13.58
C LEU A 249 -7.71 -5.94 14.34
N GLU A 250 -6.80 -5.16 13.77
CA GLU A 250 -5.55 -4.80 14.43
C GLU A 250 -5.78 -3.88 15.63
N SER A 251 -6.67 -2.88 15.53
CA SER A 251 -7.00 -2.02 16.67
C SER A 251 -7.66 -2.78 17.83
N ILE A 252 -8.61 -3.67 17.52
CA ILE A 252 -9.26 -4.54 18.52
C ILE A 252 -8.25 -5.51 19.11
N GLY A 253 -7.47 -6.19 18.27
CA GLY A 253 -6.45 -7.14 18.68
C GLY A 253 -5.43 -6.49 19.60
N LEU A 254 -4.89 -5.34 19.22
CA LEU A 254 -3.93 -4.58 20.04
C LEU A 254 -4.52 -4.03 21.34
N THR A 255 -5.85 -4.03 21.52
CA THR A 255 -6.48 -3.61 22.79
C THR A 255 -6.87 -4.81 23.66
N VAL A 256 -7.39 -5.87 23.06
CA VAL A 256 -7.89 -7.07 23.77
C VAL A 256 -6.73 -8.01 24.12
N LEU A 257 -5.75 -8.14 23.24
CA LEU A 257 -4.62 -9.07 23.36
C LEU A 257 -3.34 -8.36 23.86
N VAL A 258 -3.44 -7.16 24.43
CA VAL A 258 -2.30 -6.42 25.01
C VAL A 258 -1.45 -7.31 25.93
N ALA A 259 -2.12 -8.12 26.76
CA ALA A 259 -1.47 -9.00 27.72
C ALA A 259 -0.66 -10.14 27.07
N TYR A 260 -0.90 -10.43 25.79
CA TYR A 260 -0.32 -11.56 25.04
C TYR A 260 0.67 -11.12 23.94
N GLY A 261 0.99 -9.83 23.83
CA GLY A 261 2.04 -9.31 22.95
C GLY A 261 1.86 -9.67 21.47
N ASP A 262 2.90 -10.27 20.88
CA ASP A 262 2.96 -10.66 19.45
C ASP A 262 1.90 -11.68 19.02
N LEU A 263 1.21 -12.31 19.98
CA LEU A 263 0.10 -13.23 19.70
C LEU A 263 -1.03 -12.54 18.89
N THR A 264 -1.15 -11.22 18.99
CA THR A 264 -2.10 -10.41 18.23
C THR A 264 -2.00 -10.66 16.72
N TYR A 265 -0.79 -10.61 16.16
CA TYR A 265 -0.59 -10.79 14.72
C TYR A 265 -0.85 -12.23 14.28
N LEU A 266 -0.49 -13.20 15.13
CA LEU A 266 -0.79 -14.61 14.88
C LEU A 266 -2.31 -14.84 14.82
N VAL A 267 -3.07 -14.29 15.77
CA VAL A 267 -4.53 -14.42 15.81
C VAL A 267 -5.17 -13.78 14.58
N ILE A 268 -4.72 -12.59 14.17
CA ILE A 268 -5.22 -11.92 12.96
C ILE A 268 -4.93 -12.79 11.72
N PHE A 269 -3.72 -13.35 11.62
CA PHE A 269 -3.34 -14.20 10.48
C PHE A 269 -4.13 -15.51 10.43
N VAL A 270 -4.32 -16.19 11.56
CA VAL A 270 -5.12 -17.43 11.64
C VAL A 270 -6.59 -17.14 11.32
N SER A 271 -7.15 -16.05 11.85
CA SER A 271 -8.52 -15.62 11.54
C SER A 271 -8.71 -15.38 10.05
N LEU A 272 -7.71 -14.77 9.41
CA LEU A 272 -7.69 -14.55 7.96
C LEU A 272 -7.60 -15.86 7.18
N MET A 273 -6.76 -16.82 7.60
CA MET A 273 -6.71 -18.15 6.97
C MET A 273 -8.05 -18.86 7.05
N ILE A 274 -8.72 -18.83 8.21
CA ILE A 274 -10.06 -19.41 8.38
C ILE A 274 -11.06 -18.70 7.45
N PHE A 275 -11.04 -17.37 7.41
CA PHE A 275 -11.91 -16.60 6.52
C PHE A 275 -11.72 -16.96 5.05
N LEU A 276 -10.47 -17.03 4.58
CA LEU A 276 -10.16 -17.39 3.18
C LEU A 276 -10.46 -18.85 2.86
N SER A 277 -10.36 -19.77 3.84
CA SER A 277 -10.79 -21.16 3.67
C SER A 277 -12.30 -21.25 3.37
N ILE A 278 -13.10 -20.38 3.99
CA ILE A 278 -14.55 -20.31 3.77
C ILE A 278 -14.89 -19.47 2.52
N ARG A 279 -14.15 -18.39 2.26
CA ARG A 279 -14.34 -17.47 1.14
C ARG A 279 -13.03 -17.23 0.37
N PRO A 280 -12.62 -18.15 -0.51
CA PRO A 280 -11.34 -18.05 -1.21
C PRO A 280 -11.25 -16.87 -2.18
N GLN A 281 -12.38 -16.33 -2.63
CA GLN A 281 -12.46 -15.17 -3.53
C GLN A 281 -12.47 -13.81 -2.79
N GLY A 282 -12.34 -13.82 -1.45
CA GLY A 282 -12.49 -12.62 -0.63
C GLY A 282 -13.93 -12.09 -0.57
N LEU A 283 -14.09 -10.86 -0.11
CA LEU A 283 -15.40 -10.23 0.11
C LEU A 283 -16.14 -9.90 -1.19
N MET A 284 -15.43 -9.41 -2.20
CA MET A 284 -16.05 -8.92 -3.44
C MET A 284 -16.26 -9.99 -4.51
N GLY A 285 -15.85 -11.25 -4.26
CA GLY A 285 -16.37 -12.42 -4.98
C GLY A 285 -16.21 -12.43 -6.50
N LYS A 286 -15.23 -11.72 -7.06
CA LYS A 286 -14.90 -11.91 -8.47
C LYS A 286 -14.12 -13.21 -8.62
N PRO A 287 -14.54 -14.12 -9.52
CA PRO A 287 -13.82 -15.36 -9.75
C PRO A 287 -12.42 -15.05 -10.31
N TRP A 288 -11.46 -15.90 -9.94
CA TRP A 288 -10.19 -16.02 -10.65
C TRP A 288 -10.49 -16.46 -12.09
N GLY A 289 -10.01 -15.71 -13.08
CA GLY A 289 -10.10 -16.06 -14.51
C GLY A 289 -11.07 -15.20 -15.30
#